data_AF-A0A1J3F5W9-F1
#
_entry.id   AF-A0A1J3F5W9-F1
#
_cell.length_a   1.000
_cell.length_b   1.000
_cell.length_c   1.000
_cell.angle_alpha   90.00
_cell.angle_beta   90.00
_cell.angle_gamma   90.00
#
_symmetry.space_group_name_H-M   'P 1'
#
loop_
_entity.id
_entity.type
_entity.pdbx_description
1 polymer ?
#
loop_
_entity_poly.entity_id
_entity_poly.type
_entity_poly.pdbx_seq_one_letter_code
_entity_poly.pdbx_strand_id
1 'polypeptide(L)'
;GFSIEAFTGLWEFAKLSASSGVMICLENWYYRILIVMTGNLENAKIAVDSLAICMSINGLEMMIPIAFFAGTGVRVANELGAGNGKRARFAMIISVTQSLIIGIIFSMLIILFHNQIGWIFSSSEIVIKAVNNLSILLAFTILLNSVQPVLSGVAVGSGWQS
;
A
#
# COMPACT_ATOMS: atom_id res chain seq x y z
N GLY A 1 28.94 5.10 15.34
CA GLY A 1 28.52 4.28 14.20
C GLY A 1 28.47 2.81 14.60
N PHE A 2 29.62 2.21 14.91
CA PHE A 2 29.76 0.81 15.31
C PHE A 2 30.20 0.68 16.78
N SER A 3 29.46 1.26 17.72
CA SER A 3 29.71 1.00 19.15
C SER A 3 28.91 -0.21 19.62
N ILE A 4 29.31 -0.83 20.72
CA ILE A 4 28.59 -1.99 21.28
C ILE A 4 27.17 -1.60 21.70
N GLU A 5 26.95 -0.34 22.09
CA GLU A 5 25.61 0.19 22.38
C GLU A 5 24.66 0.07 21.19
N ALA A 6 25.15 0.13 19.94
CA ALA A 6 24.31 -0.04 18.74
C ALA A 6 23.72 -1.46 18.61
N PHE A 7 24.29 -2.44 19.31
CA PHE A 7 23.79 -3.83 19.34
C PHE A 7 22.88 -4.10 20.55
N THR A 8 22.66 -3.10 21.42
CA THR A 8 21.72 -3.24 22.54
C THR A 8 20.28 -3.10 22.06
N GLY A 9 19.36 -3.92 22.59
CA GLY A 9 17.93 -3.85 22.23
C GLY A 9 17.54 -4.47 20.88
N LEU A 10 18.48 -5.10 20.15
CA LEU A 10 18.20 -5.76 18.86
C LEU A 10 17.08 -6.80 18.93
N TRP A 11 16.98 -7.55 20.03
CA TRP A 11 15.93 -8.56 20.20
C TRP A 11 14.54 -7.95 20.26
N GLU A 12 14.35 -6.89 21.05
CA GLU A 12 13.08 -6.17 21.13
C GLU A 12 12.72 -5.53 19.78
N PHE A 13 13.70 -4.95 19.10
CA PHE A 13 13.51 -4.42 17.74
C PHE A 13 13.14 -5.52 16.74
N ALA A 14 13.76 -6.69 16.81
CA ALA A 14 13.45 -7.83 15.95
C ALA A 14 12.02 -8.35 16.19
N LYS A 15 11.57 -8.41 17.45
CA LYS A 15 10.20 -8.80 17.80
C LYS A 15 9.16 -7.81 17.24
N LEU A 16 9.42 -6.50 17.38
CA LEU A 16 8.59 -5.44 16.80
C LEU A 16 8.58 -5.50 15.26
N SER A 17 9.74 -5.72 14.65
CA SER A 17 9.87 -5.87 13.19
C SER A 17 9.14 -7.11 12.67
N ALA A 18 9.17 -8.22 13.41
CA ALA A 18 8.43 -9.43 13.06
C ALA A 18 6.91 -9.18 13.09
N SER A 19 6.39 -8.46 14.08
CA SER A 19 4.97 -8.05 14.13
C SER A 19 4.57 -7.28 12.87
N SER A 20 5.36 -6.26 12.51
CA SER A 20 5.14 -5.45 11.31
C SER A 20 5.22 -6.27 10.02
N GLY A 21 6.22 -7.15 9.91
CA GLY A 21 6.38 -8.04 8.77
C GLY A 21 5.19 -8.98 8.60
N VAL A 22 4.69 -9.57 9.69
CA VAL A 22 3.49 -10.42 9.66
C VAL A 22 2.26 -9.61 9.22
N MET A 23 2.08 -8.39 9.72
CA MET A 23 0.98 -7.50 9.32
C MET A 23 0.97 -7.27 7.80
N ILE A 24 2.12 -6.89 7.21
CA ILE A 24 2.23 -6.64 5.76
C ILE A 24 2.03 -7.93 4.94
N CYS A 25 2.53 -9.07 5.45
CA CYS A 25 2.32 -10.37 4.82
C CYS A 25 0.84 -10.75 4.81
N LEU A 26 0.13 -10.56 5.92
CA LEU A 26 -1.30 -10.84 6.03
C LEU A 26 -2.12 -9.95 5.09
N GLU A 27 -1.76 -8.67 4.96
CA GLU A 27 -2.39 -7.75 4.01
C GLU A 27 -2.23 -8.25 2.57
N ASN A 28 -1.04 -8.70 2.18
CA ASN A 28 -0.79 -9.26 0.85
C ASN A 28 -1.49 -10.61 0.62
N TRP A 29 -1.48 -11.49 1.63
CA TRP A 29 -2.14 -12.79 1.52
C TRP A 29 -3.65 -12.66 1.43
N TYR A 30 -4.24 -11.70 2.14
CA TYR A 30 -5.67 -11.39 2.03
C TYR A 30 -6.09 -11.15 0.59
N TYR A 31 -5.36 -10.33 -0.16
CA TYR A 31 -5.65 -10.09 -1.59
C TYR A 31 -5.52 -11.35 -2.44
N ARG A 32 -4.52 -12.22 -2.18
CA ARG A 32 -4.36 -13.49 -2.91
C ARG A 32 -5.50 -14.45 -2.64
N ILE A 33 -5.97 -14.52 -1.40
CA ILE A 33 -7.11 -15.35 -1.00
C ILE A 33 -8.38 -14.87 -1.72
N LEU A 34 -8.63 -13.55 -1.76
CA LEU A 34 -9.77 -12.98 -2.49
C LEU A 34 -9.76 -13.39 -3.97
N ILE A 35 -8.60 -13.30 -4.64
CA ILE A 35 -8.46 -13.73 -6.04
C ILE A 35 -8.81 -15.23 -6.17
N VAL A 36 -8.28 -16.09 -5.30
CA VAL A 36 -8.59 -17.53 -5.32
C VAL A 36 -10.08 -17.78 -5.12
N MET A 37 -10.73 -17.08 -4.19
CA MET A 37 -12.17 -17.20 -3.94
C MET A 37 -13.01 -16.80 -5.16
N THR A 38 -12.57 -15.81 -5.94
CA THR A 38 -13.28 -15.39 -7.16
C THR A 38 -13.24 -16.44 -8.28
N GLY A 39 -12.35 -17.42 -8.17
CA GLY A 39 -12.31 -18.60 -9.03
C GLY A 39 -13.48 -19.56 -8.84
N ASN A 40 -14.33 -19.36 -7.83
CA ASN A 40 -15.53 -20.16 -7.60
C ASN A 40 -16.83 -19.51 -8.15
N LEU A 41 -16.71 -18.39 -8.87
CA LEU A 41 -17.85 -17.72 -9.49
C LEU A 41 -18.27 -18.40 -10.81
N GLU A 42 -19.54 -18.24 -11.22
CA GLU A 42 -20.07 -18.85 -12.46
C GLU A 42 -19.24 -18.49 -13.70
N ASN A 43 -18.68 -17.27 -13.75
CA ASN A 43 -17.77 -16.79 -14.79
C ASN A 43 -16.33 -16.68 -14.28
N ALA A 44 -15.85 -17.70 -13.57
CA ALA A 44 -14.56 -17.73 -12.86
C ALA A 44 -13.38 -17.18 -13.68
N LYS A 45 -13.24 -17.59 -14.94
CA LYS A 45 -12.14 -17.13 -15.80
C LYS A 45 -12.14 -15.60 -15.97
N ILE A 46 -13.29 -15.02 -16.29
CA ILE A 46 -13.42 -13.57 -16.51
C ILE A 46 -13.24 -12.81 -15.20
N ALA A 47 -13.82 -13.31 -14.11
CA ALA A 47 -13.72 -12.69 -12.79
C ALA A 47 -12.26 -12.67 -12.29
N VAL A 48 -11.57 -13.81 -12.35
CA VAL A 48 -10.16 -13.93 -11.94
C VAL A 48 -9.27 -13.07 -12.84
N ASP A 49 -9.42 -13.14 -14.17
CA ASP A 49 -8.58 -12.37 -15.10
C ASP A 49 -8.75 -10.86 -14.88
N SER A 50 -9.99 -10.37 -14.79
CA SER A 50 -10.25 -8.93 -14.59
C SER A 50 -9.80 -8.42 -13.22
N LEU A 51 -9.99 -9.21 -12.16
CA LEU A 51 -9.48 -8.86 -10.83
C LEU A 51 -7.96 -8.91 -10.77
N ALA A 52 -7.31 -9.89 -11.40
CA ALA A 52 -5.85 -9.97 -11.46
C ALA A 52 -5.24 -8.74 -12.16
N ILE A 53 -5.87 -8.25 -13.23
CA ILE A 53 -5.47 -7.00 -13.90
C ILE A 53 -5.61 -5.81 -12.94
N CYS A 54 -6.76 -5.67 -12.28
CA CYS A 54 -6.98 -4.59 -11.30
C CYS A 54 -5.96 -4.62 -10.15
N MET A 55 -5.68 -5.82 -9.62
CA MET A 55 -4.71 -6.02 -8.55
C MET A 55 -3.28 -5.76 -9.01
N SER A 56 -2.94 -6.04 -10.28
CA SER A 56 -1.63 -5.72 -10.84
C SER A 56 -1.41 -4.21 -10.91
N ILE A 57 -2.43 -3.46 -11.33
CA ILE A 57 -2.40 -1.99 -11.35
C ILE A 57 -2.27 -1.44 -9.93
N ASN A 58 -3.09 -1.93 -9.00
CA ASN A 58 -3.02 -1.55 -7.59
C ASN A 58 -1.62 -1.86 -7.00
N GLY A 59 -1.04 -3.02 -7.33
CA GLY A 59 0.30 -3.39 -6.86
C GLY A 59 1.41 -2.49 -7.39
N LEU A 60 1.30 -1.99 -8.63
CA LEU A 60 2.24 -1.01 -9.18
C LEU A 60 2.15 0.33 -8.44
N GLU A 61 0.93 0.82 -8.20
CA GLU A 61 0.71 2.08 -7.47
C GLU A 61 1.16 1.98 -6.01
N MET A 62 0.87 0.85 -5.34
CA MET A 62 1.16 0.60 -3.93
C MET A 62 2.65 0.72 -3.57
N MET A 63 3.55 0.60 -4.55
CA MET A 63 4.98 0.86 -4.34
C MET A 63 5.26 2.29 -3.85
N ILE A 64 4.43 3.26 -4.25
CA ILE A 64 4.58 4.66 -3.82
C ILE A 64 4.19 4.81 -2.34
N PRO A 65 2.98 4.43 -1.87
CA PRO A 65 2.66 4.42 -0.45
C PRO A 65 3.63 3.61 0.42
N ILE A 66 4.16 2.49 -0.08
CA ILE A 66 5.18 1.70 0.64
C ILE A 66 6.51 2.48 0.76
N ALA A 67 6.90 3.24 -0.25
CA ALA A 67 8.07 4.12 -0.15
C ALA A 67 7.86 5.21 0.93
N PHE A 68 6.65 5.79 1.00
CA PHE A 68 6.30 6.72 2.08
C PHE A 68 6.21 6.04 3.45
N PHE A 69 5.73 4.80 3.55
CA PHE A 69 5.78 4.00 4.79
C PHE A 69 7.21 3.95 5.34
N ALA A 70 8.17 3.55 4.52
CA ALA A 70 9.56 3.40 4.94
C ALA A 70 10.20 4.76 5.27
N GLY A 71 10.07 5.75 4.36
CA GLY A 71 10.67 7.07 4.53
C GLY A 71 10.11 7.83 5.74
N THR A 72 8.79 7.80 5.91
CA THR A 72 8.12 8.48 7.05
C THR A 72 8.45 7.78 8.35
N GLY A 73 8.49 6.44 8.37
CA GLY A 73 8.87 5.69 9.57
C GLY A 73 10.26 6.05 10.08
N VAL A 74 11.26 6.08 9.19
CA VAL A 74 12.63 6.52 9.55
C VAL A 74 12.65 7.97 10.03
N ARG A 75 11.93 8.86 9.34
CA ARG A 75 11.90 10.29 9.71
C ARG A 75 11.26 10.52 11.07
N VAL A 76 10.13 9.87 11.35
CA VAL A 76 9.42 9.94 12.63
C VAL A 76 10.28 9.36 13.75
N ALA A 77 10.89 8.19 13.54
CA ALA A 77 11.77 7.56 14.52
C ALA A 77 12.94 8.47 14.91
N ASN A 78 13.59 9.11 13.94
CA ASN A 78 14.70 10.02 14.20
C ASN A 78 14.27 11.29 14.95
N GLU A 79 13.14 11.89 14.59
CA GLU A 79 12.64 13.09 15.28
C GLU A 79 12.15 12.79 16.70
N LEU A 80 11.51 11.64 16.92
CA LEU A 80 11.13 11.18 18.27
C LEU A 80 12.35 10.82 19.12
N GLY A 81 13.35 10.15 18.54
CA GLY A 81 14.62 9.84 19.20
C GLY A 81 15.41 11.09 19.60
N ALA A 82 15.25 12.19 18.86
CA ALA A 82 15.79 13.51 19.22
C ALA A 82 14.92 14.29 20.23
N GLY A 83 13.84 13.70 20.74
CA GLY A 83 12.90 14.34 21.68
C GLY A 83 11.99 15.39 21.03
N ASN A 84 11.88 15.43 19.70
CA ASN A 84 11.15 16.46 18.97
C ASN A 84 9.82 15.96 18.38
N GLY A 85 8.81 15.79 19.24
CA GLY A 85 7.47 15.36 18.82
C GLY A 85 6.78 16.30 17.83
N LYS A 86 7.09 17.60 17.85
CA LYS A 86 6.52 18.57 16.89
C LYS A 86 7.01 18.30 15.47
N ARG A 87 8.31 18.02 15.30
CA ARG A 87 8.88 17.68 13.99
C ARG A 87 8.45 16.30 13.52
N ALA A 88 8.30 15.32 14.43
CA ALA A 88 7.72 14.03 14.11
C ALA A 88 6.28 14.17 13.55
N ARG A 89 5.43 14.96 14.21
CA ARG A 89 4.07 15.25 13.73
C ARG A 89 4.07 16.00 12.40
N PHE A 90 4.98 16.96 12.22
CA PHE A 90 5.12 17.67 10.95
C PHE A 90 5.50 16.71 9.81
N ALA A 91 6.45 15.80 10.05
CA ALA A 91 6.84 14.78 9.06
C ALA A 91 5.64 13.89 8.67
N MET A 92 4.86 13.42 9.64
CA MET A 92 3.62 12.67 9.39
C MET A 92 2.66 13.45 8.49
N ILE A 93 2.34 14.71 8.83
CA ILE A 93 1.35 15.52 8.10
C ILE A 93 1.80 15.73 6.65
N ILE A 94 3.06 16.07 6.42
CA ILE A 94 3.59 16.29 5.08
C ILE A 94 3.56 15.01 4.25
N SER A 95 4.01 13.89 4.82
CA SER A 95 3.99 12.60 4.11
C SER A 95 2.59 12.14 3.75
N VAL A 96 1.63 12.24 4.68
CA VAL A 96 0.23 11.86 4.42
C VAL A 96 -0.39 12.77 3.37
N THR A 97 -0.18 14.08 3.46
CA THR A 97 -0.73 15.04 2.50
C THR A 97 -0.17 14.79 1.10
N GLN A 98 1.14 14.56 0.98
CA GLN A 98 1.78 14.29 -0.31
C GLN A 98 1.31 12.97 -0.91
N SER A 99 1.25 11.91 -0.10
CA SER A 99 0.76 10.61 -0.56
C SER A 99 -0.70 10.68 -1.01
N LEU A 100 -1.56 11.41 -0.29
CA LEU A 100 -2.94 11.64 -0.67
C LEU A 100 -3.06 12.41 -2.01
N ILE A 101 -2.26 13.46 -2.22
CA ILE A 101 -2.24 14.19 -3.49
C ILE A 101 -1.86 13.25 -4.64
N ILE A 102 -0.83 12.42 -4.45
CA ILE A 102 -0.41 11.43 -5.46
C ILE A 102 -1.53 10.41 -5.71
N GLY A 103 -2.16 9.88 -4.65
CA GLY A 103 -3.28 8.96 -4.75
C GLY A 103 -4.47 9.54 -5.51
N ILE A 104 -4.80 10.82 -5.30
CA ILE A 104 -5.83 11.54 -6.07
C ILE A 104 -5.45 11.61 -7.55
N ILE A 105 -4.19 11.93 -7.87
CA ILE A 105 -3.71 11.98 -9.26
C ILE A 105 -3.85 10.61 -9.93
N PHE A 106 -3.39 9.54 -9.29
CA PHE A 106 -3.52 8.17 -9.84
C PHE A 106 -4.98 7.74 -9.96
N SER A 107 -5.80 8.00 -8.95
CA SER A 107 -7.24 7.72 -8.98
C SER A 107 -7.93 8.40 -10.18
N MET A 108 -7.61 9.68 -10.40
CA MET A 108 -8.11 10.43 -11.57
C MET A 108 -7.61 9.85 -12.88
N LEU A 109 -6.34 9.45 -12.98
CA LEU A 109 -5.78 8.79 -14.17
C LEU A 109 -6.51 7.48 -14.47
N ILE A 110 -6.79 6.65 -13.45
CA ILE A 110 -7.55 5.41 -13.63
C ILE A 110 -8.96 5.67 -14.18
N ILE A 111 -9.65 6.69 -13.66
CA ILE A 111 -10.98 7.06 -14.14
C ILE A 111 -10.92 7.58 -15.58
N LEU A 112 -9.98 8.47 -15.88
CA LEU A 112 -9.82 9.05 -17.23
C LEU A 112 -9.50 7.99 -18.27
N PHE A 113 -8.65 7.02 -17.92
CA PHE A 113 -8.18 5.98 -18.83
C PHE A 113 -8.90 4.63 -18.66
N HIS A 114 -10.01 4.56 -17.91
CA HIS A 114 -10.72 3.31 -17.58
C HIS A 114 -11.00 2.39 -18.80
N ASN A 115 -11.47 2.97 -19.90
CA ASN A 115 -11.75 2.23 -21.14
C ASN A 115 -10.49 1.67 -21.84
N GLN A 116 -9.31 2.21 -21.54
CA GLN A 116 -8.06 1.93 -22.25
C GLN A 116 -7.14 1.02 -21.44
N ILE A 117 -7.18 1.09 -20.11
CA ILE A 117 -6.27 0.38 -19.21
C ILE A 117 -6.32 -1.14 -19.40
N GLY A 118 -7.51 -1.71 -19.62
CA GLY A 118 -7.67 -3.16 -19.84
C GLY A 118 -6.93 -3.69 -21.08
N TRP A 119 -6.75 -2.86 -22.11
CA TRP A 119 -6.09 -3.24 -23.36
C TRP A 119 -4.60 -3.50 -23.22
N ILE A 120 -3.96 -2.92 -22.19
CA ILE A 120 -2.52 -3.13 -21.92
C ILE A 120 -2.27 -4.57 -21.46
N PHE A 121 -3.27 -5.21 -20.83
CA PHE A 121 -3.11 -6.51 -20.18
C PHE A 121 -3.82 -7.66 -20.88
N SER A 122 -4.84 -7.38 -21.71
CA SER A 122 -5.63 -8.41 -22.37
C SER A 122 -6.13 -7.97 -23.74
N SER A 123 -6.30 -8.94 -24.64
CA SER A 123 -6.98 -8.76 -25.93
C SER A 123 -8.42 -9.25 -25.91
N SER A 124 -8.91 -9.81 -24.79
CA SER A 124 -10.27 -10.31 -24.67
C SER A 124 -11.24 -9.17 -24.32
N GLU A 125 -12.14 -8.85 -25.25
CA GLU A 125 -13.13 -7.77 -25.06
C GLU A 125 -13.99 -7.96 -23.80
N ILE A 126 -14.34 -9.20 -23.48
CA ILE A 126 -15.17 -9.53 -22.31
C ILE A 126 -14.41 -9.23 -21.00
N VAL A 127 -13.10 -9.52 -20.97
CA VAL A 127 -12.23 -9.21 -19.82
C VAL A 127 -12.02 -7.71 -19.71
N ILE A 128 -11.74 -7.02 -20.82
CA ILE A 128 -11.56 -5.57 -20.87
C ILE A 128 -12.81 -4.86 -20.33
N LYS A 129 -14.00 -5.30 -20.75
CA LYS A 129 -15.27 -4.75 -20.26
C LYS A 129 -15.47 -4.99 -18.76
N ALA A 130 -15.06 -6.14 -18.26
CA ALA A 130 -15.10 -6.44 -16.83
C ALA A 130 -14.13 -5.55 -16.02
N VAL A 131 -12.89 -5.35 -16.51
CA VAL A 131 -11.92 -4.40 -15.92
C VAL A 131 -12.50 -2.98 -15.93
N ASN A 132 -13.17 -2.59 -17.00
CA ASN A 132 -13.80 -1.28 -17.10
C ASN A 132 -14.86 -1.07 -16.00
N ASN A 133 -15.72 -2.08 -15.78
CA ASN A 133 -16.72 -2.05 -14.71
C ASN A 133 -16.10 -1.97 -13.30
N LEU A 134 -14.91 -2.53 -13.12
CA LEU A 134 -14.16 -2.49 -11.86
C LEU A 134 -13.33 -1.21 -11.69
N SER A 135 -13.16 -0.39 -12.73
CA SER A 135 -12.20 0.72 -12.73
C SER A 135 -12.54 1.81 -11.70
N ILE A 136 -13.83 2.06 -11.45
CA ILE A 136 -14.26 3.00 -10.40
C ILE A 136 -13.88 2.47 -9.02
N LEU A 137 -14.15 1.18 -8.75
CA LEU A 137 -13.76 0.51 -7.50
C LEU A 137 -12.24 0.51 -7.32
N LEU A 138 -11.48 0.29 -8.39
CA LEU A 138 -10.02 0.35 -8.39
C LEU A 138 -9.53 1.77 -8.05
N ALA A 139 -10.12 2.81 -8.65
CA ALA A 139 -9.76 4.19 -8.38
C ALA A 139 -9.99 4.60 -6.91
N PHE A 140 -11.11 4.15 -6.31
CA PHE A 140 -11.36 4.35 -4.88
C PHE A 140 -10.39 3.55 -4.01
N THR A 141 -10.10 2.30 -4.38
CA THR A 141 -9.13 1.45 -3.67
C THR A 141 -7.76 2.12 -3.61
N ILE A 142 -7.26 2.62 -4.74
CA ILE A 142 -5.99 3.36 -4.81
C ILE A 142 -6.02 4.60 -3.91
N LEU A 143 -7.10 5.37 -3.97
CA LEU A 143 -7.23 6.59 -3.15
C LEU A 143 -7.18 6.27 -1.65
N LEU A 144 -7.91 5.26 -1.20
CA LEU A 144 -7.94 4.86 0.21
C LEU A 144 -6.60 4.26 0.67
N ASN A 145 -5.98 3.43 -0.18
CA ASN A 145 -4.68 2.81 0.08
C ASN A 145 -3.52 3.81 0.00
N SER A 146 -3.72 5.03 -0.51
CA SER A 146 -2.66 6.04 -0.54
C SER A 146 -2.29 6.57 0.86
N VAL A 147 -3.19 6.45 1.84
CA VAL A 147 -2.99 7.01 3.20
C VAL A 147 -2.56 5.95 4.21
N GLN A 148 -3.19 4.78 4.19
CA GLN A 148 -3.02 3.76 5.22
C GLN A 148 -1.55 3.31 5.41
N PRO A 149 -0.77 3.01 4.36
CA PRO A 149 0.64 2.64 4.51
C PRO A 149 1.47 3.74 5.15
N VAL A 150 1.21 5.01 4.84
CA VAL A 150 1.96 6.13 5.45
C VAL A 150 1.71 6.19 6.95
N LEU A 151 0.45 6.03 7.38
CA LEU A 151 0.09 5.98 8.80
C LEU A 151 0.69 4.76 9.51
N SER A 152 0.69 3.58 8.86
CA SER A 152 1.38 2.41 9.38
C SER A 152 2.89 2.68 9.55
N GLY A 153 3.51 3.37 8.61
CA GLY A 153 4.92 3.76 8.70
C GLY A 153 5.19 4.68 9.90
N VAL A 154 4.28 5.60 10.19
CA VAL A 154 4.34 6.47 11.39
C VAL A 154 4.22 5.63 12.67
N ALA A 155 3.31 4.66 12.71
CA ALA A 155 3.15 3.76 13.86
C ALA A 155 4.42 2.93 14.10
N VAL A 156 5.00 2.35 13.03
CA VAL A 156 6.28 1.63 13.08
C VAL A 156 7.41 2.53 13.58
N GLY A 157 7.54 3.74 13.00
CA GLY A 157 8.56 4.72 13.39
C GLY A 157 8.41 5.21 14.83
N SER A 158 7.19 5.15 15.38
CA SER A 158 6.91 5.51 16.78
C SER A 158 7.00 4.32 17.74
N GLY A 159 7.24 3.11 17.24
CA GLY A 159 7.25 1.87 18.03
C GLY A 159 5.87 1.39 18.49
N TRP A 160 4.78 1.89 17.90
CA TRP A 160 3.38 1.59 18.27
C TRP A 160 2.78 0.43 17.46
N GLN A 161 3.62 -0.56 17.12
CA GLN A 161 3.26 -1.71 16.28
C GLN A 161 3.00 -3.00 17.09
N SER A 162 2.77 -2.87 18.40
CA SER A 162 2.45 -3.94 19.34
C SER A 162 0.95 -4.04 19.62
#